data_AF-A0AAV0FPP8-F1
#
_entry.id   AF-A0AAV0FPP8-F1
#
_cell.length_a   1.000
_cell.length_b   1.000
_cell.length_c   1.000
_cell.angle_alpha   90.00
_cell.angle_beta   90.00
_cell.angle_gamma   90.00
#
_symmetry.space_group_name_H-M   'P 1'
#
loop_
_entity.id
_entity.type
_entity.pdbx_description
1 polymer ?
#
loop_
_entity_poly.entity_id
_entity_poly.type
_entity_poly.pdbx_seq_one_letter_code
_entity_poly.pdbx_strand_id
1 'polypeptide(L)'
;MVTDASDDYDPKNPPQGTLRHGVLTEGPVWIIFQGDMVINLKHELFVSGDTTIDGRGAKVQITGAGCITLLSVTNVIIHNLLIYNCRPSPANDVVELNQGLTEPVSPSDGDAISVQKSRDVWIDHCILANCADGLIDVTQGSTAVTVSNNRFTHHDKVMLLGHEDDDKDDAGMQVTVAFNVFGELLGQRMPRCRTGYFHVVNNDYTGWIIYAVGGSGSPTINCQGNRFKAPDNPHAKEITKRIDAAKDWKSWNWRSTDDVLLNGAFFVHSGEQDSDDPYKQATSSVGVKSGSQVEQLTGNVGVLGLTGGGSGVVDNIPGIIQFNPNTIVYEGGGPTPDGGGGLTQSDQDNNSSPKTIFAVIGVLLLFALVGCGVYYAKRKKDDEK
;
A
#
# COMPACT_ATOMS: atom_id res chain seq x y z
N MET A 1 16.79 18.92 -7.21
CA MET A 1 15.80 19.88 -6.66
C MET A 1 14.73 20.08 -7.71
N VAL A 2 13.46 19.96 -7.31
CA VAL A 2 12.28 20.21 -8.14
C VAL A 2 11.94 21.71 -8.07
N THR A 3 11.81 22.32 -9.24
CA THR A 3 11.50 23.74 -9.44
C THR A 3 10.27 23.95 -10.33
N ASP A 4 9.81 22.89 -10.99
CA ASP A 4 8.64 22.89 -11.85
C ASP A 4 7.64 21.81 -11.40
N ALA A 5 6.40 22.22 -11.20
CA ALA A 5 5.29 21.35 -10.77
C ALA A 5 4.52 20.73 -11.95
N SER A 6 4.87 21.07 -13.18
CA SER A 6 4.20 20.57 -14.40
C SER A 6 4.39 19.07 -14.59
N ASP A 7 3.41 18.44 -15.27
CA ASP A 7 3.45 17.04 -15.72
C ASP A 7 2.67 16.85 -17.05
N ASP A 8 2.42 17.93 -17.80
CA ASP A 8 1.65 17.95 -19.05
C ASP A 8 2.51 17.74 -20.31
N TYR A 9 3.63 17.05 -20.16
CA TYR A 9 4.60 16.74 -21.21
C TYR A 9 4.62 15.24 -21.53
N ASP A 10 5.35 14.86 -22.57
CA ASP A 10 5.64 13.46 -22.89
C ASP A 10 6.38 12.81 -21.70
N PRO A 11 5.79 11.79 -21.03
CA PRO A 11 6.42 11.14 -19.88
C PRO A 11 7.79 10.53 -20.19
N LYS A 12 8.09 10.28 -21.47
CA LYS A 12 9.39 9.75 -21.93
C LYS A 12 10.50 10.80 -21.92
N ASN A 13 10.14 12.08 -21.98
CA ASN A 13 11.09 13.18 -22.11
C ASN A 13 10.76 14.30 -21.10
N PRO A 14 10.79 14.00 -19.79
CA PRO A 14 10.41 14.97 -18.78
C PRO A 14 11.39 16.16 -18.76
N PRO A 15 10.90 17.42 -18.74
CA PRO A 15 11.74 18.60 -18.61
C PRO A 15 12.58 18.59 -17.33
N GLN A 16 13.83 19.05 -17.43
CA GLN A 16 14.69 19.25 -16.27
C GLN A 16 14.01 20.18 -15.24
N GLY A 17 14.09 19.82 -13.97
CA GLY A 17 13.49 20.58 -12.87
C GLY A 17 12.10 20.09 -12.46
N THR A 18 11.50 19.17 -13.21
CA THR A 18 10.26 18.48 -12.83
C THR A 18 10.54 17.29 -11.89
N LEU A 19 9.52 16.85 -11.16
CA LEU A 19 9.63 15.64 -10.33
C LEU A 19 9.88 14.38 -11.19
N ARG A 20 9.20 14.24 -12.33
CA ARG A 20 9.37 13.07 -13.22
C ARG A 20 10.79 12.96 -13.75
N HIS A 21 11.42 14.08 -14.12
CA HIS A 21 12.84 14.07 -14.47
C HIS A 21 13.71 13.65 -13.28
N GLY A 22 13.40 14.13 -12.07
CA GLY A 22 14.16 13.79 -10.87
C GLY A 22 14.17 12.29 -10.58
N VAL A 23 13.00 11.64 -10.63
CA VAL A 23 12.85 10.22 -10.24
C VAL A 23 13.39 9.22 -11.27
N LEU A 24 13.68 9.68 -12.49
CA LEU A 24 14.33 8.90 -13.55
C LEU A 24 15.84 9.18 -13.64
N THR A 25 16.40 9.95 -12.71
CA THR A 25 17.84 10.24 -12.70
C THR A 25 18.65 8.97 -12.44
N GLU A 26 19.70 8.73 -13.23
CA GLU A 26 20.59 7.58 -13.04
C GLU A 26 21.40 7.70 -11.74
N GLY A 27 21.38 6.62 -10.96
CA GLY A 27 22.14 6.50 -9.72
C GLY A 27 21.46 7.15 -8.51
N PRO A 28 22.13 7.12 -7.33
CA PRO A 28 21.52 7.59 -6.10
C PRO A 28 21.14 9.08 -6.15
N VAL A 29 19.90 9.39 -5.82
CA VAL A 29 19.36 10.76 -5.89
C VAL A 29 18.53 11.11 -4.66
N TRP A 30 18.75 12.32 -4.14
CA TRP A 30 17.93 12.91 -3.07
C TRP A 30 17.16 14.11 -3.63
N ILE A 31 15.86 13.92 -3.85
CA ILE A 31 14.97 14.88 -4.47
C ILE A 31 14.31 15.73 -3.38
N ILE A 32 14.59 17.03 -3.42
CA ILE A 32 13.96 18.07 -2.58
C ILE A 32 13.21 19.08 -3.44
N PHE A 33 12.38 19.91 -2.83
CA PHE A 33 11.50 20.87 -3.51
C PHE A 33 11.89 22.32 -3.18
N GLN A 34 11.83 23.21 -4.16
CA GLN A 34 12.20 24.63 -4.00
C GLN A 34 11.21 25.41 -3.10
N GLY A 35 9.97 24.95 -3.02
CA GLY A 35 8.90 25.56 -2.23
C GLY A 35 7.62 24.75 -2.34
N ASP A 36 6.51 25.29 -1.85
CA ASP A 36 5.20 24.63 -1.89
C ASP A 36 4.78 24.34 -3.35
N MET A 37 4.31 23.11 -3.61
CA MET A 37 3.91 22.69 -4.96
C MET A 37 2.71 21.76 -4.93
N VAL A 38 1.86 21.87 -5.96
CA VAL A 38 0.84 20.87 -6.29
C VAL A 38 1.20 20.24 -7.62
N ILE A 39 1.61 18.98 -7.59
CA ILE A 39 2.00 18.20 -8.75
C ILE A 39 0.80 17.33 -9.12
N ASN A 40 0.14 17.70 -10.22
CA ASN A 40 -1.03 17.00 -10.75
C ASN A 40 -0.60 16.09 -11.91
N LEU A 41 -0.29 14.84 -11.56
CA LEU A 41 0.23 13.84 -12.47
C LEU A 41 -0.76 13.50 -13.59
N LYS A 42 -0.24 13.25 -14.79
CA LYS A 42 -1.01 12.81 -15.96
C LYS A 42 -0.89 11.31 -16.21
N HIS A 43 0.15 10.70 -15.65
CA HIS A 43 0.43 9.27 -15.69
C HIS A 43 1.12 8.84 -14.39
N GLU A 44 1.12 7.55 -14.09
CA GLU A 44 1.91 6.99 -12.98
C GLU A 44 3.34 7.51 -12.97
N LEU A 45 3.81 7.87 -11.78
CA LEU A 45 5.16 8.31 -11.50
C LEU A 45 5.99 7.10 -11.05
N PHE A 46 6.64 6.46 -12.01
CA PHE A 46 7.63 5.43 -11.71
C PHE A 46 8.88 6.04 -11.10
N VAL A 47 9.36 5.44 -10.02
CA VAL A 47 10.53 5.92 -9.29
C VAL A 47 11.65 4.90 -9.38
N SER A 48 12.81 5.33 -9.87
CA SER A 48 14.02 4.49 -9.91
C SER A 48 14.52 4.13 -8.51
N GLY A 49 15.29 3.05 -8.42
CA GLY A 49 15.99 2.67 -7.19
C GLY A 49 16.97 3.73 -6.69
N ASP A 50 17.44 3.58 -5.45
CA ASP A 50 18.35 4.52 -4.78
C ASP A 50 17.84 5.97 -4.72
N THR A 51 16.51 6.13 -4.67
CA THR A 51 15.85 7.44 -4.72
C THR A 51 15.23 7.80 -3.38
N THR A 52 15.48 9.01 -2.92
CA THR A 52 14.70 9.64 -1.85
C THR A 52 13.87 10.79 -2.42
N ILE A 53 12.55 10.77 -2.19
CA ILE A 53 11.66 11.92 -2.41
C ILE A 53 11.37 12.53 -1.03
N ASP A 54 11.87 13.74 -0.78
CA ASP A 54 11.83 14.40 0.51
C ASP A 54 11.11 15.74 0.41
N GLY A 55 9.87 15.77 0.89
CA GLY A 55 9.03 16.98 0.91
C GLY A 55 9.32 17.94 2.05
N ARG A 56 10.35 17.73 2.90
CA ARG A 56 10.60 18.64 4.03
C ARG A 56 10.92 20.05 3.56
N GLY A 57 10.45 21.03 4.32
CA GLY A 57 10.64 22.46 4.02
C GLY A 57 9.65 23.03 3.02
N ALA A 58 8.74 22.23 2.47
CA ALA A 58 7.70 22.64 1.54
C ALA A 58 6.39 21.86 1.76
N LYS A 59 5.24 22.47 1.42
CA LYS A 59 3.97 21.76 1.28
C LYS A 59 3.90 21.12 -0.11
N VAL A 60 4.36 19.88 -0.22
CA VAL A 60 4.36 19.13 -1.48
C VAL A 60 3.14 18.23 -1.56
N GLN A 61 2.36 18.41 -2.62
CA GLN A 61 1.12 17.69 -2.87
C GLN A 61 1.22 16.90 -4.17
N ILE A 62 0.88 15.61 -4.13
CA ILE A 62 0.81 14.72 -5.28
C ILE A 62 -0.64 14.27 -5.48
N THR A 63 -1.15 14.44 -6.70
CA THR A 63 -2.52 14.09 -7.09
C THR A 63 -2.59 13.77 -8.58
N GLY A 64 -3.75 13.36 -9.09
CA GLY A 64 -3.99 13.24 -10.54
C GLY A 64 -4.20 11.80 -11.01
N ALA A 65 -3.75 11.52 -12.24
CA ALA A 65 -3.90 10.22 -12.89
C ALA A 65 -2.65 9.36 -12.66
N GLY A 66 -2.84 8.24 -11.98
CA GLY A 66 -1.78 7.53 -11.27
C GLY A 66 -1.27 8.33 -10.07
N CYS A 67 -0.41 7.71 -9.27
CA CYS A 67 0.43 8.41 -8.31
C CYS A 67 1.82 7.77 -8.31
N ILE A 68 2.31 7.24 -7.20
CA ILE A 68 3.70 6.77 -7.10
C ILE A 68 3.75 5.26 -7.29
N THR A 69 4.60 4.78 -8.19
CA THR A 69 4.78 3.35 -8.45
C THR A 69 6.26 2.96 -8.31
N LEU A 70 6.53 2.03 -7.40
CA LEU A 70 7.84 1.43 -7.16
C LEU A 70 7.83 0.00 -7.73
N LEU A 71 8.38 -0.18 -8.92
CA LEU A 71 8.33 -1.46 -9.63
C LEU A 71 9.74 -2.01 -9.87
N SER A 72 10.05 -3.17 -9.29
CA SER A 72 11.35 -3.84 -9.43
C SER A 72 12.53 -2.96 -9.02
N VAL A 73 12.36 -2.18 -7.94
CA VAL A 73 13.37 -1.26 -7.41
C VAL A 73 13.82 -1.63 -6.01
N THR A 74 14.94 -1.05 -5.60
CA THR A 74 15.50 -1.24 -4.26
C THR A 74 15.94 0.10 -3.69
N ASN A 75 15.89 0.24 -2.36
CA ASN A 75 16.41 1.40 -1.64
C ASN A 75 15.69 2.70 -2.02
N VAL A 76 14.40 2.80 -1.68
CA VAL A 76 13.57 3.98 -1.97
C VAL A 76 12.97 4.55 -0.69
N ILE A 77 13.03 5.86 -0.54
CA ILE A 77 12.40 6.60 0.57
C ILE A 77 11.36 7.58 0.00
N ILE A 78 10.12 7.46 0.46
CA ILE A 78 9.04 8.39 0.18
C ILE A 78 8.70 9.11 1.48
N HIS A 79 9.08 10.39 1.58
CA HIS A 79 9.05 11.11 2.83
C HIS A 79 8.38 12.48 2.73
N ASN A 80 7.51 12.77 3.70
CA ASN A 80 6.94 14.10 3.92
C ASN A 80 6.04 14.64 2.79
N LEU A 81 5.18 13.80 2.21
CA LEU A 81 4.29 14.16 1.10
C LEU A 81 2.81 14.11 1.49
N LEU A 82 2.01 15.00 0.91
CA LEU A 82 0.54 14.89 0.93
C LEU A 82 0.07 14.28 -0.39
N ILE A 83 -0.45 13.04 -0.35
CA ILE A 83 -0.83 12.26 -1.54
C ILE A 83 -2.33 11.98 -1.48
N TYR A 84 -3.08 12.42 -2.50
CA TYR A 84 -4.54 12.32 -2.47
C TYR A 84 -5.18 12.38 -3.85
N ASN A 85 -6.45 11.95 -3.94
CA ASN A 85 -7.24 11.98 -5.17
C ASN A 85 -6.52 11.33 -6.37
N CYS A 86 -5.71 10.31 -6.12
CA CYS A 86 -5.12 9.49 -7.19
C CYS A 86 -6.25 8.77 -7.93
N ARG A 87 -6.20 8.79 -9.26
CA ARG A 87 -7.21 8.22 -10.16
C ARG A 87 -6.56 7.20 -11.09
N PRO A 88 -7.33 6.27 -11.68
CA PRO A 88 -6.80 5.40 -12.71
C PRO A 88 -6.07 6.17 -13.81
N SER A 89 -4.83 5.80 -14.10
CA SER A 89 -4.15 6.25 -15.32
C SER A 89 -4.50 5.31 -16.47
N PRO A 90 -4.72 5.82 -17.69
CA PRO A 90 -4.92 4.96 -18.85
C PRO A 90 -3.64 4.19 -19.15
N ALA A 91 -3.78 3.08 -19.88
CA ALA A 91 -2.64 2.42 -20.51
C ALA A 91 -1.87 3.43 -21.38
N ASN A 92 -0.55 3.32 -21.40
CA ASN A 92 0.29 4.15 -22.26
C ASN A 92 1.36 3.32 -22.97
N ASP A 93 1.77 3.81 -24.14
CA ASP A 93 2.67 3.12 -25.07
C ASP A 93 4.15 3.22 -24.62
N VAL A 94 4.43 2.90 -23.35
CA VAL A 94 5.74 2.84 -22.66
C VAL A 94 6.08 4.08 -21.82
N VAL A 95 6.32 3.86 -20.53
CA VAL A 95 7.13 4.75 -19.67
C VAL A 95 8.46 4.07 -19.44
N GLU A 96 9.56 4.83 -19.45
CA GLU A 96 10.84 4.30 -18.99
C GLU A 96 10.77 4.11 -17.48
N LEU A 97 10.74 2.84 -17.04
CA LEU A 97 10.51 2.48 -15.65
C LEU A 97 11.79 2.63 -14.83
N ASN A 98 12.91 2.17 -15.41
CA ASN A 98 14.26 2.25 -14.85
C ASN A 98 15.29 1.73 -15.89
N GLN A 99 16.38 2.47 -16.16
CA GLN A 99 17.59 1.97 -16.86
C GLN A 99 17.31 1.09 -18.11
N GLY A 100 16.45 1.53 -19.03
CA GLY A 100 16.14 0.80 -20.26
C GLY A 100 15.05 -0.29 -20.16
N LEU A 101 14.38 -0.44 -19.02
CA LEU A 101 13.10 -1.17 -18.95
C LEU A 101 12.01 -0.31 -19.57
N THR A 102 11.72 -0.61 -20.84
CA THR A 102 10.59 -0.07 -21.59
C THR A 102 9.51 -1.14 -21.67
N GLU A 103 8.53 -1.10 -20.75
CA GLU A 103 7.38 -1.98 -20.80
C GLU A 103 6.11 -1.17 -21.11
N PRO A 104 5.15 -1.73 -21.88
CA PRO A 104 3.81 -1.18 -21.94
C PRO A 104 3.23 -1.09 -20.53
N VAL A 105 2.78 0.10 -20.13
CA VAL A 105 2.17 0.28 -18.81
C VAL A 105 0.69 -0.04 -18.95
N SER A 106 0.23 -1.03 -18.19
CA SER A 106 -1.20 -1.31 -18.05
C SER A 106 -1.93 -0.14 -17.40
N PRO A 107 -3.25 -0.03 -17.53
CA PRO A 107 -3.99 0.93 -16.72
C PRO A 107 -3.69 0.71 -15.24
N SER A 108 -3.58 1.80 -14.47
CA SER A 108 -3.46 1.71 -13.01
C SER A 108 -4.83 1.81 -12.36
N ASP A 109 -4.96 1.24 -11.16
CA ASP A 109 -6.21 1.29 -10.39
C ASP A 109 -6.41 2.65 -9.69
N GLY A 110 -5.33 3.43 -9.56
CA GLY A 110 -5.33 4.74 -8.92
C GLY A 110 -5.02 4.70 -7.42
N ASP A 111 -4.08 3.83 -7.02
CA ASP A 111 -3.50 3.83 -5.68
C ASP A 111 -2.66 5.09 -5.43
N ALA A 112 -2.44 5.44 -4.15
CA ALA A 112 -1.47 6.50 -3.83
C ALA A 112 -0.01 6.05 -3.98
N ILE A 113 0.34 4.89 -3.42
CA ILE A 113 1.68 4.30 -3.54
C ILE A 113 1.56 2.80 -3.79
N SER A 114 2.03 2.33 -4.93
CA SER A 114 2.11 0.90 -5.26
C SER A 114 3.57 0.42 -5.22
N VAL A 115 3.85 -0.64 -4.47
CA VAL A 115 5.17 -1.26 -4.31
C VAL A 115 5.12 -2.71 -4.80
N GLN A 116 5.79 -2.97 -5.91
CA GLN A 116 5.73 -4.24 -6.63
C GLN A 116 7.13 -4.76 -6.91
N LYS A 117 7.39 -6.04 -6.64
CA LYS A 117 8.70 -6.69 -6.86
C LYS A 117 9.88 -5.90 -6.27
N SER A 118 9.66 -5.15 -5.19
CA SER A 118 10.60 -4.16 -4.69
C SER A 118 11.02 -4.45 -3.26
N ARG A 119 12.19 -3.96 -2.86
CA ARG A 119 12.71 -4.20 -1.50
C ARG A 119 13.41 -2.99 -0.90
N ASP A 120 13.55 -2.98 0.42
CA ASP A 120 14.21 -1.91 1.16
C ASP A 120 13.54 -0.55 0.88
N VAL A 121 12.25 -0.46 1.22
CA VAL A 121 11.40 0.73 0.98
C VAL A 121 10.94 1.33 2.29
N TRP A 122 11.01 2.67 2.40
CA TRP A 122 10.52 3.40 3.57
C TRP A 122 9.53 4.49 3.17
N ILE A 123 8.29 4.36 3.65
CA ILE A 123 7.21 5.34 3.45
C ILE A 123 6.96 6.03 4.79
N ASP A 124 7.33 7.31 4.89
CA ASP A 124 7.42 7.99 6.18
C ASP A 124 6.85 9.41 6.18
N HIS A 125 6.15 9.79 7.25
CA HIS A 125 5.63 11.15 7.43
C HIS A 125 4.74 11.66 6.28
N CYS A 126 4.01 10.77 5.61
CA CYS A 126 3.06 11.15 4.57
C CYS A 126 1.63 11.30 5.13
N ILE A 127 0.82 12.10 4.45
CA ILE A 127 -0.64 12.10 4.61
C ILE A 127 -1.25 11.51 3.35
N LEU A 128 -2.06 10.45 3.48
CA LEU A 128 -2.67 9.74 2.36
C LEU A 128 -4.20 9.71 2.51
N ALA A 129 -4.94 10.10 1.47
CA ALA A 129 -6.40 10.19 1.53
C ALA A 129 -7.11 10.10 0.17
N ASN A 130 -8.34 9.60 0.16
CA ASN A 130 -9.32 9.75 -0.93
C ASN A 130 -8.83 9.36 -2.34
N CYS A 131 -8.03 8.30 -2.46
CA CYS A 131 -7.65 7.72 -3.76
C CYS A 131 -8.77 6.83 -4.33
N ALA A 132 -8.63 6.44 -5.60
CA ALA A 132 -9.65 5.69 -6.32
C ALA A 132 -9.74 4.22 -5.92
N ASP A 133 -8.60 3.54 -5.69
CA ASP A 133 -8.58 2.17 -5.16
C ASP A 133 -7.94 2.08 -3.78
N GLY A 134 -6.63 1.85 -3.65
CA GLY A 134 -5.92 1.77 -2.37
C GLY A 134 -5.14 3.04 -1.99
N LEU A 135 -4.64 3.12 -0.74
CA LEU A 135 -3.60 4.11 -0.39
C LEU A 135 -2.20 3.53 -0.53
N ILE A 136 -1.95 2.35 0.05
CA ILE A 136 -0.66 1.66 -0.06
C ILE A 136 -0.87 0.20 -0.41
N ASP A 137 -0.34 -0.21 -1.55
CA ASP A 137 -0.34 -1.61 -1.98
C ASP A 137 1.10 -2.14 -2.07
N VAL A 138 1.39 -3.24 -1.37
CA VAL A 138 2.69 -3.92 -1.36
C VAL A 138 2.48 -5.35 -1.82
N THR A 139 3.00 -5.73 -2.99
CA THR A 139 2.65 -6.99 -3.66
C THR A 139 3.83 -7.60 -4.44
N GLN A 140 3.62 -8.79 -5.00
CA GLN A 140 4.51 -9.46 -5.95
C GLN A 140 5.92 -9.70 -5.40
N GLY A 141 6.02 -10.28 -4.20
CA GLY A 141 7.27 -10.60 -3.54
C GLY A 141 8.02 -9.40 -2.96
N SER A 142 7.38 -8.25 -2.84
CA SER A 142 7.99 -7.09 -2.19
C SER A 142 8.26 -7.38 -0.71
N THR A 143 9.39 -6.91 -0.18
CA THR A 143 9.81 -7.22 1.20
C THR A 143 10.72 -6.15 1.79
N ALA A 144 10.96 -6.20 3.11
CA ALA A 144 11.70 -5.16 3.84
C ALA A 144 11.10 -3.75 3.62
N VAL A 145 9.78 -3.65 3.80
CA VAL A 145 9.05 -2.38 3.71
C VAL A 145 8.73 -1.85 5.10
N THR A 146 8.99 -0.57 5.35
CA THR A 146 8.55 0.12 6.58
C THR A 146 7.57 1.24 6.21
N VAL A 147 6.41 1.24 6.85
CA VAL A 147 5.41 2.30 6.73
C VAL A 147 5.28 2.95 8.10
N SER A 148 5.80 4.17 8.26
CA SER A 148 5.86 4.82 9.56
C SER A 148 5.47 6.29 9.62
N ASN A 149 4.99 6.73 10.79
CA ASN A 149 4.65 8.13 11.06
C ASN A 149 3.66 8.75 10.05
N ASN A 150 2.89 7.94 9.33
CA ASN A 150 1.94 8.42 8.34
C ASN A 150 0.57 8.70 8.97
N ARG A 151 -0.22 9.54 8.31
CA ARG A 151 -1.64 9.73 8.62
C ARG A 151 -2.50 9.25 7.45
N PHE A 152 -3.40 8.33 7.72
CA PHE A 152 -4.38 7.83 6.78
C PHE A 152 -5.76 8.35 7.18
N THR A 153 -6.58 8.77 6.20
CA THR A 153 -7.93 9.28 6.48
C THR A 153 -8.83 9.29 5.24
N HIS A 154 -10.16 9.30 5.44
CA HIS A 154 -11.17 9.44 4.38
C HIS A 154 -10.94 8.50 3.19
N HIS A 155 -10.93 7.20 3.43
CA HIS A 155 -10.65 6.21 2.41
C HIS A 155 -11.17 4.82 2.79
N ASP A 156 -11.61 4.03 1.82
CA ASP A 156 -12.12 2.68 2.08
C ASP A 156 -10.98 1.67 2.30
N LYS A 157 -10.18 1.41 1.26
CA LYS A 157 -9.19 0.33 1.20
C LYS A 157 -7.79 0.84 1.53
N VAL A 158 -7.45 0.96 2.82
CA VAL A 158 -6.25 1.70 3.24
C VAL A 158 -4.94 1.07 2.78
N MET A 159 -4.65 -0.17 3.16
CA MET A 159 -3.34 -0.79 2.96
C MET A 159 -3.45 -2.29 2.66
N LEU A 160 -3.06 -2.71 1.46
CA LEU A 160 -3.00 -4.10 1.04
C LEU A 160 -1.56 -4.62 1.05
N LEU A 161 -1.30 -5.69 1.78
CA LEU A 161 0.00 -6.34 1.86
C LEU A 161 -0.16 -7.79 1.33
N GLY A 162 0.18 -7.99 0.07
CA GLY A 162 -0.04 -9.20 -0.72
C GLY A 162 -1.39 -9.18 -1.47
N HIS A 163 -1.39 -9.51 -2.78
CA HIS A 163 -2.57 -9.38 -3.66
C HIS A 163 -3.42 -10.66 -3.71
N GLU A 164 -2.77 -11.81 -3.87
CA GLU A 164 -3.41 -13.12 -4.07
C GLU A 164 -3.12 -14.05 -2.88
N ASP A 165 -4.04 -14.96 -2.58
CA ASP A 165 -3.94 -15.83 -1.41
C ASP A 165 -2.89 -16.95 -1.56
N ASP A 166 -2.55 -17.32 -2.80
CA ASP A 166 -1.61 -18.40 -3.15
C ASP A 166 -0.37 -17.90 -3.90
N ASP A 167 -0.12 -16.59 -3.93
CA ASP A 167 1.13 -16.04 -4.44
C ASP A 167 2.30 -16.47 -3.54
N LYS A 168 3.15 -17.34 -4.09
CA LYS A 168 4.30 -17.90 -3.38
C LYS A 168 5.44 -16.91 -3.25
N ASP A 169 5.48 -15.88 -4.09
CA ASP A 169 6.53 -14.86 -4.02
C ASP A 169 6.35 -14.01 -2.76
N ASP A 170 5.11 -13.84 -2.28
CA ASP A 170 4.79 -13.13 -1.04
C ASP A 170 5.12 -13.92 0.25
N ALA A 171 5.53 -15.20 0.15
CA ALA A 171 5.92 -16.04 1.31
C ALA A 171 7.05 -15.43 2.15
N GLY A 172 7.93 -14.64 1.51
CA GLY A 172 9.03 -13.93 2.15
C GLY A 172 8.74 -12.47 2.48
N MET A 173 7.51 -11.98 2.28
CA MET A 173 7.16 -10.59 2.55
C MET A 173 7.32 -10.27 4.04
N GLN A 174 8.02 -9.16 4.31
CA GLN A 174 8.17 -8.59 5.64
C GLN A 174 7.85 -7.11 5.60
N VAL A 175 6.82 -6.70 6.34
CA VAL A 175 6.42 -5.28 6.44
C VAL A 175 6.28 -4.88 7.91
N THR A 176 6.84 -3.72 8.24
CA THR A 176 6.66 -3.06 9.53
C THR A 176 5.73 -1.87 9.38
N VAL A 177 4.59 -1.89 10.08
CA VAL A 177 3.62 -0.80 10.15
C VAL A 177 3.75 -0.19 11.54
N ALA A 178 4.36 1.00 11.64
CA ALA A 178 4.75 1.57 12.93
C ALA A 178 4.40 3.05 13.11
N PHE A 179 3.91 3.44 14.29
CA PHE A 179 3.71 4.86 14.63
C PHE A 179 2.77 5.64 13.71
N ASN A 180 1.91 4.96 12.96
CA ASN A 180 0.94 5.62 12.08
C ASN A 180 -0.32 6.03 12.86
N VAL A 181 -1.03 7.03 12.35
CA VAL A 181 -2.41 7.31 12.74
C VAL A 181 -3.35 6.87 11.63
N PHE A 182 -4.14 5.85 11.94
CA PHE A 182 -5.31 5.46 11.15
C PHE A 182 -6.51 6.25 11.69
N GLY A 183 -6.71 7.40 11.05
CA GLY A 183 -7.64 8.42 11.49
C GLY A 183 -9.09 8.16 11.10
N GLU A 184 -9.86 9.24 11.01
CA GLU A 184 -11.30 9.17 10.76
C GLU A 184 -11.65 8.71 9.34
N LEU A 185 -12.87 8.19 9.24
CA LEU A 185 -13.52 7.82 7.98
C LEU A 185 -12.71 6.82 7.15
N LEU A 186 -12.08 5.87 7.85
CA LEU A 186 -11.40 4.74 7.23
C LEU A 186 -12.30 3.50 7.19
N GLY A 187 -12.39 2.90 6.01
CA GLY A 187 -13.18 1.69 5.79
C GLY A 187 -12.60 0.48 6.50
N GLN A 188 -11.43 0.06 6.02
CA GLN A 188 -10.84 -1.24 6.30
C GLN A 188 -9.36 -1.31 5.84
N ARG A 189 -8.75 -2.49 6.00
CA ARG A 189 -7.39 -2.83 5.53
C ARG A 189 -6.28 -2.01 6.20
N MET A 190 -6.17 -2.04 7.53
CA MET A 190 -5.18 -1.27 8.29
C MET A 190 -4.23 -2.14 9.15
N PRO A 191 -3.47 -3.11 8.60
CA PRO A 191 -3.43 -3.53 7.19
C PRO A 191 -4.40 -4.68 6.88
N ARG A 192 -4.56 -5.00 5.59
CA ARG A 192 -5.01 -6.31 5.11
C ARG A 192 -3.81 -7.09 4.57
N CYS A 193 -3.52 -8.22 5.22
CA CYS A 193 -2.34 -9.03 4.98
C CYS A 193 -2.66 -10.34 4.25
N ARG A 194 -1.75 -10.80 3.39
CA ARG A 194 -1.77 -12.13 2.80
C ARG A 194 -0.38 -12.72 2.75
N THR A 195 -0.26 -13.96 3.21
CA THR A 195 1.02 -14.68 3.24
C THR A 195 2.11 -13.85 3.98
N GLY A 196 3.31 -14.34 4.27
CA GLY A 196 4.38 -13.50 4.87
C GLY A 196 4.16 -13.05 6.34
N TYR A 197 4.89 -12.00 6.74
CA TYR A 197 5.13 -11.62 8.13
C TYR A 197 5.00 -10.12 8.38
N PHE A 198 4.14 -9.74 9.33
CA PHE A 198 3.77 -8.34 9.55
C PHE A 198 3.91 -7.94 11.01
N HIS A 199 4.72 -6.92 11.25
CA HIS A 199 4.83 -6.29 12.56
C HIS A 199 3.99 -5.01 12.58
N VAL A 200 2.91 -5.00 13.37
CA VAL A 200 2.01 -3.87 13.52
C VAL A 200 2.22 -3.29 14.92
N VAL A 201 2.98 -2.20 15.02
CA VAL A 201 3.53 -1.74 16.31
C VAL A 201 3.27 -0.26 16.59
N ASN A 202 2.77 0.03 17.80
CA ASN A 202 2.57 1.40 18.30
C ASN A 202 1.81 2.35 17.34
N ASN A 203 0.82 1.85 16.60
CA ASN A 203 -0.08 2.67 15.78
C ASN A 203 -1.32 3.09 16.57
N ASP A 204 -1.91 4.25 16.21
CA ASP A 204 -3.18 4.72 16.76
C ASP A 204 -4.32 4.51 15.76
N TYR A 205 -5.39 3.86 16.19
CA TYR A 205 -6.55 3.54 15.37
C TYR A 205 -7.81 4.15 15.97
N THR A 206 -8.57 4.86 15.14
CA THR A 206 -9.84 5.45 15.56
C THR A 206 -10.94 5.20 14.54
N GLY A 207 -11.98 4.47 14.96
CA GLY A 207 -13.27 4.48 14.28
C GLY A 207 -13.30 3.89 12.87
N TRP A 208 -12.72 2.71 12.67
CA TRP A 208 -12.89 1.94 11.43
C TRP A 208 -14.36 1.61 11.15
N ILE A 209 -14.73 1.44 9.88
CA ILE A 209 -16.13 1.21 9.49
C ILE A 209 -16.45 -0.29 9.42
N ILE A 210 -15.52 -1.12 8.92
CA ILE A 210 -15.70 -2.57 8.81
C ILE A 210 -14.79 -3.32 9.78
N TYR A 211 -13.47 -3.16 9.67
CA TYR A 211 -12.47 -3.77 10.55
C TYR A 211 -11.16 -2.97 10.50
N ALA A 212 -10.24 -3.19 11.44
CA ALA A 212 -8.91 -2.58 11.40
C ALA A 212 -7.88 -3.50 10.75
N VAL A 213 -7.54 -4.61 11.40
CA VAL A 213 -6.49 -5.53 10.94
C VAL A 213 -7.13 -6.77 10.34
N GLY A 214 -6.70 -7.22 9.17
CA GLY A 214 -7.30 -8.41 8.57
C GLY A 214 -6.39 -9.14 7.61
N GLY A 215 -6.91 -10.19 7.00
CA GLY A 215 -6.13 -10.98 6.06
C GLY A 215 -6.78 -12.26 5.59
N SER A 216 -6.18 -12.83 4.55
CA SER A 216 -6.49 -14.10 3.89
C SER A 216 -5.17 -14.80 3.51
N GLY A 217 -5.14 -16.08 3.15
CA GLY A 217 -3.87 -16.75 2.79
C GLY A 217 -2.87 -16.96 3.95
N SER A 218 -3.33 -17.14 5.19
CA SER A 218 -2.49 -17.50 6.35
C SER A 218 -1.29 -16.58 6.68
N PRO A 219 -1.48 -15.24 6.76
CA PRO A 219 -0.40 -14.33 7.13
C PRO A 219 -0.05 -14.49 8.62
N THR A 220 1.19 -14.18 8.99
CA THR A 220 1.60 -14.02 10.40
C THR A 220 1.51 -12.54 10.78
N ILE A 221 0.62 -12.21 11.71
CA ILE A 221 0.38 -10.82 12.15
C ILE A 221 0.72 -10.70 13.62
N ASN A 222 1.71 -9.86 13.92
CA ASN A 222 2.16 -9.54 15.26
C ASN A 222 1.78 -8.09 15.61
N CYS A 223 0.67 -7.91 16.32
CA CYS A 223 0.26 -6.61 16.85
C CYS A 223 0.89 -6.38 18.23
N GLN A 224 1.62 -5.28 18.40
CA GLN A 224 2.25 -4.94 19.68
C GLN A 224 2.12 -3.46 20.06
N GLY A 225 1.64 -3.17 21.27
CA GLY A 225 1.63 -1.83 21.83
C GLY A 225 0.82 -0.80 21.04
N ASN A 226 -0.13 -1.19 20.21
CA ASN A 226 -1.03 -0.30 19.49
C ASN A 226 -2.12 0.24 20.41
N ARG A 227 -2.84 1.26 19.93
CA ARG A 227 -4.04 1.79 20.57
C ARG A 227 -5.22 1.67 19.62
N PHE A 228 -6.21 0.86 19.99
CA PHE A 228 -7.41 0.62 19.19
C PHE A 228 -8.65 1.21 19.86
N LYS A 229 -9.21 2.26 19.28
CA LYS A 229 -10.51 2.81 19.69
C LYS A 229 -11.58 2.42 18.66
N ALA A 230 -12.38 1.42 19.02
CA ALA A 230 -13.47 0.96 18.18
C ALA A 230 -14.53 2.07 17.95
N PRO A 231 -15.23 2.05 16.80
CA PRO A 231 -16.38 2.91 16.53
C PRO A 231 -17.53 2.62 17.51
N ASP A 232 -18.53 3.50 17.59
CA ASP A 232 -19.70 3.26 18.46
C ASP A 232 -20.60 2.13 17.96
N ASN A 233 -20.55 1.81 16.67
CA ASN A 233 -21.27 0.68 16.08
C ASN A 233 -20.93 -0.65 16.82
N PRO A 234 -21.92 -1.32 17.45
CA PRO A 234 -21.69 -2.57 18.17
C PRO A 234 -21.24 -3.73 17.27
N HIS A 235 -21.48 -3.66 15.97
CA HIS A 235 -21.09 -4.68 15.00
C HIS A 235 -19.67 -4.51 14.45
N ALA A 236 -18.98 -3.43 14.82
CA ALA A 236 -17.61 -3.13 14.37
C ALA A 236 -16.62 -3.06 15.55
N LYS A 237 -16.85 -3.85 16.60
CA LYS A 237 -15.98 -3.90 17.80
C LYS A 237 -14.78 -4.84 17.64
N GLU A 238 -14.90 -5.85 16.79
CA GLU A 238 -13.77 -6.74 16.50
C GLU A 238 -12.73 -5.98 15.66
N ILE A 239 -11.49 -5.94 16.14
CA ILE A 239 -10.35 -5.36 15.42
C ILE A 239 -10.01 -6.19 14.18
N THR A 240 -10.10 -7.52 14.35
CA THR A 240 -9.65 -8.51 13.39
C THR A 240 -10.73 -8.90 12.38
N LYS A 241 -10.35 -9.13 11.12
CA LYS A 241 -11.21 -9.83 10.16
C LYS A 241 -10.43 -10.85 9.34
N ARG A 242 -10.79 -12.12 9.47
CA ARG A 242 -10.31 -13.20 8.58
C ARG A 242 -11.21 -13.24 7.36
N ILE A 243 -10.64 -13.14 6.17
CA ILE A 243 -11.35 -13.04 4.90
C ILE A 243 -11.22 -14.37 4.16
N ASP A 244 -12.33 -14.87 3.61
CA ASP A 244 -12.43 -16.12 2.85
C ASP A 244 -11.76 -17.32 3.52
N ALA A 245 -11.69 -17.30 4.84
CA ALA A 245 -10.93 -18.26 5.59
C ALA A 245 -11.71 -19.57 5.71
N ALA A 246 -11.11 -20.65 5.21
CA ALA A 246 -11.58 -22.00 5.48
C ALA A 246 -11.60 -22.28 7.00
N LYS A 247 -12.10 -23.46 7.41
CA LYS A 247 -12.18 -23.86 8.83
C LYS A 247 -10.82 -23.82 9.58
N ASP A 248 -9.71 -23.69 8.86
CA ASP A 248 -8.34 -23.81 9.38
C ASP A 248 -7.71 -22.48 9.80
N TRP A 249 -8.40 -21.34 9.75
CA TRP A 249 -7.84 -20.04 10.17
C TRP A 249 -7.31 -20.01 11.61
N LYS A 250 -7.76 -20.93 12.47
CA LYS A 250 -7.29 -21.07 13.84
C LYS A 250 -5.81 -21.42 13.94
N SER A 251 -5.19 -21.95 12.88
CA SER A 251 -3.75 -22.20 12.83
C SER A 251 -2.94 -20.97 12.39
N TRP A 252 -3.58 -19.91 11.89
CA TRP A 252 -2.89 -18.70 11.46
C TRP A 252 -2.38 -17.93 12.67
N ASN A 253 -1.12 -17.50 12.65
CA ASN A 253 -0.45 -16.87 13.79
C ASN A 253 -0.79 -15.37 13.88
N TRP A 254 -1.87 -15.05 14.59
CA TRP A 254 -2.30 -13.67 14.82
C TRP A 254 -2.33 -13.41 16.32
N ARG A 255 -1.53 -12.44 16.77
CA ARG A 255 -1.46 -12.07 18.18
C ARG A 255 -1.52 -10.57 18.39
N SER A 256 -1.91 -10.20 19.61
CA SER A 256 -1.97 -8.84 20.14
C SER A 256 -1.30 -8.85 21.52
N THR A 257 -0.31 -7.98 21.73
CA THR A 257 0.44 -7.91 23.00
C THR A 257 0.57 -6.45 23.43
N ASP A 258 0.24 -6.13 24.68
CA ASP A 258 0.33 -4.77 25.26
C ASP A 258 -0.46 -3.68 24.52
N ASP A 259 -1.43 -4.09 23.68
CA ASP A 259 -2.33 -3.18 22.99
C ASP A 259 -3.35 -2.56 23.98
N VAL A 260 -3.66 -1.27 23.79
CA VAL A 260 -4.72 -0.58 24.52
C VAL A 260 -6.01 -0.65 23.73
N LEU A 261 -7.03 -1.30 24.31
CA LEU A 261 -8.31 -1.56 23.68
C LEU A 261 -9.40 -0.68 24.29
N LEU A 262 -10.00 0.20 23.48
CA LEU A 262 -10.95 1.22 23.93
C LEU A 262 -12.31 1.05 23.24
N ASN A 263 -13.36 1.56 23.89
CA ASN A 263 -14.74 1.52 23.41
C ASN A 263 -15.25 0.11 23.04
N GLY A 264 -14.82 -0.91 23.80
CA GLY A 264 -15.21 -2.30 23.57
C GLY A 264 -14.47 -2.98 22.42
N ALA A 265 -13.41 -2.37 21.88
CA ALA A 265 -12.52 -3.03 20.93
C ALA A 265 -12.01 -4.36 21.50
N PHE A 266 -11.92 -5.39 20.67
CA PHE A 266 -11.30 -6.65 21.04
C PHE A 266 -10.56 -7.29 19.87
N PHE A 267 -9.51 -8.05 20.18
CA PHE A 267 -8.72 -8.79 19.21
C PHE A 267 -8.99 -10.29 19.40
N VAL A 268 -9.31 -11.00 18.31
CA VAL A 268 -9.44 -12.46 18.34
C VAL A 268 -8.09 -13.05 17.94
N HIS A 269 -7.45 -13.79 18.85
CA HIS A 269 -6.15 -14.43 18.61
C HIS A 269 -6.29 -15.77 17.87
N SER A 270 -5.23 -16.23 17.22
CA SER A 270 -5.13 -17.56 16.60
C SER A 270 -3.69 -18.02 16.46
N GLY A 271 -3.48 -19.32 16.23
CA GLY A 271 -2.16 -19.90 16.12
C GLY A 271 -1.44 -20.05 17.45
N GLU A 272 -0.12 -20.21 17.41
CA GLU A 272 0.69 -20.39 18.60
C GLU A 272 0.88 -19.05 19.31
N GLN A 273 0.52 -18.99 20.61
CA GLN A 273 0.56 -17.74 21.40
C GLN A 273 1.68 -17.73 22.43
N ASP A 274 2.09 -18.92 22.90
CA ASP A 274 3.06 -19.09 23.98
C ASP A 274 4.52 -19.13 23.49
N SER A 275 4.74 -18.93 22.19
CA SER A 275 6.05 -18.94 21.54
C SER A 275 6.23 -17.73 20.65
N ASP A 276 7.42 -17.12 20.71
CA ASP A 276 7.83 -16.07 19.80
C ASP A 276 8.33 -16.60 18.45
N ASP A 277 8.63 -17.90 18.35
CA ASP A 277 9.22 -18.51 17.15
C ASP A 277 8.48 -18.18 15.85
N PRO A 278 7.14 -18.36 15.75
CA PRO A 278 6.40 -18.01 14.54
C PRO A 278 6.42 -16.51 14.23
N TYR A 279 6.64 -15.66 15.24
CA TYR A 279 6.61 -14.20 15.08
C TYR A 279 7.99 -13.57 14.94
N LYS A 280 9.09 -14.32 14.98
CA LYS A 280 10.45 -13.79 14.83
C LYS A 280 10.63 -12.98 13.55
N GLN A 281 10.09 -13.47 12.45
CA GLN A 281 10.10 -12.79 11.16
C GLN A 281 9.07 -11.65 11.07
N ALA A 282 8.05 -11.67 11.92
CA ALA A 282 7.05 -10.61 12.11
C ALA A 282 7.43 -9.68 13.27
N THR A 283 8.72 -9.55 13.56
CA THR A 283 9.26 -8.66 14.59
C THR A 283 10.39 -7.84 14.00
N SER A 284 10.26 -6.52 14.08
CA SER A 284 11.28 -5.57 13.64
C SER A 284 12.25 -5.20 14.76
N SER A 285 13.32 -4.49 14.44
CA SER A 285 14.24 -3.90 15.44
C SER A 285 13.66 -2.72 16.22
N VAL A 286 12.45 -2.26 15.90
CA VAL A 286 11.75 -1.18 16.62
C VAL A 286 11.46 -1.59 18.06
N GLY A 287 11.89 -0.76 19.01
CA GLY A 287 11.58 -0.97 20.42
C GLY A 287 10.11 -0.70 20.72
N VAL A 288 9.35 -1.75 21.05
CA VAL A 288 7.93 -1.67 21.40
C VAL A 288 7.74 -0.84 22.68
N LYS A 289 6.81 0.12 22.63
CA LYS A 289 6.32 0.88 23.78
C LYS A 289 4.93 0.42 24.20
N SER A 290 4.50 0.79 25.40
CA SER A 290 3.13 0.51 25.85
C SER A 290 2.12 1.23 24.95
N GLY A 291 0.98 0.58 24.65
CA GLY A 291 -0.13 1.21 23.93
C GLY A 291 -0.66 2.50 24.57
N SER A 292 -0.43 2.70 25.88
CA SER A 292 -0.77 3.94 26.59
C SER A 292 0.05 5.15 26.15
N GLN A 293 1.22 4.94 25.53
CA GLN A 293 2.11 6.00 25.07
C GLN A 293 1.84 6.38 23.60
N VAL A 294 0.97 5.65 22.90
CA VAL A 294 0.76 5.81 21.45
C VAL A 294 0.36 7.24 21.10
N GLU A 295 -0.57 7.86 21.82
CA GLU A 295 -0.99 9.25 21.54
C GLU A 295 0.21 10.23 21.58
N GLN A 296 1.18 10.00 22.47
CA GLN A 296 2.40 10.80 22.53
C GLN A 296 3.34 10.46 21.36
N LEU A 297 3.53 9.18 21.07
CA LEU A 297 4.40 8.70 19.99
C LEU A 297 3.93 9.17 18.62
N THR A 298 2.62 9.27 18.42
CA THR A 298 1.99 9.66 17.16
C THR A 298 1.56 11.14 17.13
N GLY A 299 2.01 11.96 18.08
CA GLY A 299 1.62 13.37 18.17
C GLY A 299 2.08 14.25 16.99
N ASN A 300 3.08 13.79 16.23
CA ASN A 300 3.68 14.54 15.11
C ASN A 300 3.55 13.83 13.75
N VAL A 301 2.64 12.87 13.60
CA VAL A 301 2.49 12.12 12.33
C VAL A 301 2.05 12.98 11.14
N GLY A 302 2.26 12.45 9.94
CA GLY A 302 1.96 13.11 8.68
C GLY A 302 3.02 14.15 8.31
N VAL A 303 2.68 15.05 7.41
CA VAL A 303 3.65 16.01 6.85
C VAL A 303 4.16 16.98 7.92
N LEU A 304 5.46 16.96 8.14
CA LEU A 304 6.25 17.84 9.02
C LEU A 304 6.23 19.30 8.53
N GLY A 305 6.33 20.23 9.48
CA GLY A 305 6.51 21.66 9.20
C GLY A 305 5.23 22.41 8.80
N LEU A 306 4.10 21.72 8.67
CA LEU A 306 2.79 22.37 8.49
C LEU A 306 2.25 22.79 9.86
N THR A 307 1.99 24.09 10.03
CA THR A 307 1.40 24.63 11.27
C THR A 307 0.01 24.01 11.49
N GLY A 308 -0.23 23.42 12.67
CA GLY A 308 -1.55 22.90 13.05
C GLY A 308 -1.73 21.37 13.10
N GLY A 309 -0.65 20.59 13.13
CA GLY A 309 -0.70 19.17 13.53
C GLY A 309 -1.75 18.35 12.77
N GLY A 310 -1.53 18.13 11.47
CA GLY A 310 -2.31 17.20 10.64
C GLY A 310 -3.76 17.59 10.31
N SER A 311 -4.59 17.95 11.30
CA SER A 311 -6.04 18.14 11.12
C SER A 311 -6.37 19.28 10.16
N GLY A 312 -5.77 20.46 10.36
CA GLY A 312 -6.00 21.60 9.47
C GLY A 312 -5.46 21.41 8.05
N VAL A 313 -4.56 20.45 7.83
CA VAL A 313 -4.07 20.10 6.49
C VAL A 313 -5.05 19.16 5.80
N VAL A 314 -5.60 18.19 6.53
CA VAL A 314 -6.59 17.23 6.04
C VAL A 314 -7.87 17.95 5.59
N ASP A 315 -8.38 18.90 6.39
CA ASP A 315 -9.61 19.64 6.07
C ASP A 315 -9.52 20.45 4.77
N ASN A 316 -8.30 20.77 4.33
CA ASN A 316 -8.02 21.53 3.12
C ASN A 316 -7.72 20.64 1.90
N ILE A 317 -7.81 19.31 2.03
CA ILE A 317 -7.67 18.40 0.88
C ILE A 317 -8.87 18.58 -0.05
N PRO A 318 -8.67 18.92 -1.35
CA PRO A 318 -9.75 19.07 -2.30
C PRO A 318 -10.68 17.84 -2.35
N GLY A 319 -11.98 18.04 -2.17
CA GLY A 319 -12.99 16.98 -2.24
C GLY A 319 -13.13 16.12 -0.98
N ILE A 320 -12.29 16.31 0.05
CA ILE A 320 -12.31 15.50 1.27
C ILE A 320 -13.65 15.58 2.02
N ILE A 321 -14.23 16.78 2.08
CA ILE A 321 -15.54 17.04 2.71
C ILE A 321 -16.71 16.36 1.99
N GLN A 322 -16.49 15.88 0.76
CA GLN A 322 -17.50 15.18 -0.03
C GLN A 322 -17.37 13.65 0.11
N PHE A 323 -16.34 13.15 0.81
CA PHE A 323 -16.19 11.73 1.06
C PHE A 323 -17.41 11.19 1.80
N ASN A 324 -18.08 10.22 1.19
CA ASN A 324 -19.29 9.62 1.72
C ASN A 324 -18.96 8.22 2.26
N PRO A 325 -18.91 8.01 3.58
CA PRO A 325 -18.61 6.68 4.13
C PRO A 325 -19.66 5.62 3.77
N ASN A 326 -20.85 6.01 3.31
CA ASN A 326 -21.88 5.06 2.88
C ASN A 326 -21.57 4.39 1.53
N THR A 327 -20.54 4.84 0.80
CA THR A 327 -20.11 4.19 -0.45
C THR A 327 -19.07 3.08 -0.23
N ILE A 328 -18.71 2.79 1.02
CA ILE A 328 -17.74 1.77 1.39
C ILE A 328 -18.26 0.37 1.06
N VAL A 329 -17.39 -0.46 0.48
CA VAL A 329 -17.74 -1.80 -0.02
C VAL A 329 -17.30 -2.86 0.97
N TYR A 330 -18.23 -3.72 1.38
CA TYR A 330 -17.94 -4.84 2.29
C TYR A 330 -17.21 -5.98 1.58
N GLU A 331 -16.03 -6.36 2.08
CA GLU A 331 -15.27 -7.52 1.59
C GLU A 331 -15.67 -8.82 2.31
N GLY A 332 -15.85 -9.90 1.55
CA GLY A 332 -15.97 -11.26 2.08
C GLY A 332 -17.38 -11.75 2.46
N GLY A 333 -18.45 -11.23 1.84
CA GLY A 333 -19.76 -11.90 1.78
C GLY A 333 -20.36 -12.36 3.12
N GLY A 334 -20.43 -11.49 4.12
CA GLY A 334 -21.22 -11.72 5.34
C GLY A 334 -22.51 -10.89 5.33
N PRO A 335 -23.59 -11.32 6.01
CA PRO A 335 -24.82 -10.54 6.06
C PRO A 335 -24.56 -9.17 6.69
N THR A 336 -25.17 -8.15 6.10
CA THR A 336 -25.27 -6.82 6.71
C THR A 336 -25.98 -6.96 8.08
N PRO A 337 -25.51 -6.29 9.16
CA PRO A 337 -26.21 -6.33 10.44
C PRO A 337 -27.59 -5.64 10.38
N ASP A 338 -27.79 -4.76 9.41
CA ASP A 338 -29.01 -3.99 9.30
C ASP A 338 -29.99 -4.65 8.34
N GLY A 339 -30.87 -5.46 8.91
CA GLY A 339 -32.22 -5.62 8.40
C GLY A 339 -32.96 -4.28 8.48
N GLY A 340 -32.68 -3.39 7.53
CA GLY A 340 -33.26 -2.05 7.43
C GLY A 340 -33.18 -1.60 5.98
N GLY A 341 -34.23 -1.88 5.22
CA GLY A 341 -34.21 -1.80 3.76
C GLY A 341 -33.91 -0.42 3.19
N GLY A 342 -33.21 -0.44 2.05
CA GLY A 342 -33.45 0.50 0.97
C GLY A 342 -32.21 1.21 0.43
N LEU A 343 -31.32 0.51 -0.24
CA LEU A 343 -30.65 1.07 -1.42
C LEU A 343 -30.68 0.02 -2.53
N THR A 344 -31.27 0.42 -3.64
CA THR A 344 -31.70 -0.40 -4.75
C THR A 344 -30.53 -1.11 -5.42
N GLN A 345 -30.63 -2.44 -5.46
CA GLN A 345 -30.03 -3.30 -6.46
C GLN A 345 -30.49 -2.81 -7.85
N SER A 346 -29.58 -2.20 -8.62
CA SER A 346 -29.75 -2.08 -10.06
C SER A 346 -29.04 -3.25 -10.73
N ASP A 347 -29.69 -4.41 -10.74
CA ASP A 347 -29.48 -5.41 -11.78
C ASP A 347 -30.36 -5.02 -12.97
N GLN A 348 -29.73 -4.79 -14.14
CA GLN A 348 -30.18 -4.72 -15.55
C GLN A 348 -29.17 -3.74 -16.21
N ASP A 349 -28.26 -4.07 -17.10
CA ASP A 349 -28.07 -5.07 -18.16
C ASP A 349 -26.55 -5.05 -18.50
N ASN A 350 -25.85 -5.95 -19.19
CA ASN A 350 -26.21 -7.03 -20.08
C ASN A 350 -24.99 -7.96 -20.25
N ASN A 351 -25.29 -9.22 -20.46
CA ASN A 351 -24.39 -10.31 -20.78
C ASN A 351 -23.66 -10.09 -22.13
N SER A 352 -22.33 -10.03 -22.15
CA SER A 352 -21.51 -10.52 -23.29
C SER A 352 -20.05 -10.70 -22.89
N SER A 353 -19.73 -11.85 -22.29
CA SER A 353 -18.40 -12.44 -22.46
C SER A 353 -18.45 -13.27 -23.75
N PRO A 354 -17.65 -12.98 -24.79
CA PRO A 354 -17.53 -13.90 -25.90
C PRO A 354 -16.67 -15.08 -25.45
N LYS A 355 -17.34 -16.16 -25.03
CA LYS A 355 -16.79 -17.51 -25.14
C LYS A 355 -16.62 -17.80 -26.63
N THR A 356 -15.40 -17.71 -27.14
CA THR A 356 -15.08 -18.21 -28.47
C THR A 356 -14.22 -19.46 -28.34
N ILE A 357 -14.90 -20.60 -28.39
CA ILE A 357 -14.32 -21.88 -28.79
C ILE A 357 -14.05 -21.80 -30.29
N PHE A 358 -12.79 -21.97 -30.72
CA PHE A 358 -12.48 -22.52 -32.04
C PHE A 358 -11.47 -23.66 -31.86
N ALA A 359 -11.92 -24.86 -32.21
CA ALA A 359 -11.06 -25.99 -32.47
C ALA A 359 -10.39 -25.82 -33.84
N VAL A 360 -9.06 -25.96 -33.91
CA VAL A 360 -8.39 -26.46 -35.11
C VAL A 360 -7.31 -27.45 -34.69
N ILE A 361 -7.33 -28.56 -35.43
CA ILE A 361 -6.55 -29.78 -35.34
C ILE A 361 -5.08 -29.55 -35.68
N GLY A 362 -4.18 -30.16 -34.89
CA GLY A 362 -3.02 -30.93 -35.37
C GLY A 362 -1.82 -30.22 -36.01
N VAL A 363 -0.63 -30.68 -35.58
CA VAL A 363 0.67 -30.69 -36.29
C VAL A 363 1.58 -29.47 -36.04
N LEU A 364 2.43 -29.53 -35.01
CA LEU A 364 3.86 -29.89 -35.16
C LEU A 364 4.64 -29.76 -33.83
N LEU A 365 5.25 -30.88 -33.44
CA LEU A 365 6.43 -30.98 -32.59
C LEU A 365 7.59 -30.15 -33.19
N LEU A 366 8.15 -29.21 -32.43
CA LEU A 366 9.59 -28.96 -32.19
C LEU A 366 9.76 -27.58 -31.54
N PHE A 367 10.84 -27.39 -30.77
CA PHE A 367 11.29 -26.17 -30.07
C PHE A 367 11.04 -26.04 -28.57
N ALA A 368 10.90 -27.16 -27.86
CA ALA A 368 11.52 -27.26 -26.54
C ALA A 368 12.95 -27.82 -26.72
N LEU A 369 13.95 -26.93 -26.89
CA LEU A 369 15.39 -27.20 -26.63
C LEU A 369 16.38 -26.06 -26.96
N VAL A 370 15.95 -24.82 -27.23
CA VAL A 370 16.88 -23.69 -27.46
C VAL A 370 16.47 -22.50 -26.60
N GLY A 371 16.91 -22.50 -25.34
CA GLY A 371 16.68 -21.39 -24.41
C GLY A 371 17.48 -21.48 -23.11
N CYS A 372 17.72 -22.70 -22.61
CA CYS A 372 18.57 -22.92 -21.43
C CYS A 372 20.09 -23.01 -21.72
N GLY A 373 20.53 -22.84 -22.97
CA GLY A 373 21.94 -23.03 -23.36
C GLY A 373 22.80 -21.76 -23.42
N VAL A 374 22.22 -20.56 -23.29
CA VAL A 374 22.96 -19.30 -23.54
C VAL A 374 23.40 -18.58 -22.27
N TYR A 375 22.81 -18.90 -21.10
CA TYR A 375 23.18 -18.25 -19.84
C TYR A 375 24.36 -18.89 -19.10
N TYR A 376 24.78 -20.11 -19.49
CA TYR A 376 25.90 -20.81 -18.84
C TYR A 376 27.25 -20.71 -19.57
N ALA A 377 27.30 -20.07 -20.75
CA ALA A 377 28.52 -19.98 -21.57
C ALA A 377 29.26 -18.63 -21.46
N LYS A 378 28.72 -17.64 -20.73
CA LYS A 378 29.31 -16.29 -20.63
C LYS A 378 30.10 -16.04 -19.34
N ARG A 379 30.19 -17.02 -18.43
CA ARG A 379 30.89 -16.89 -17.15
C ARG A 379 32.17 -17.73 -17.01
N LYS A 380 32.67 -18.30 -18.12
CA LYS A 380 33.86 -19.19 -18.11
C LYS A 380 34.98 -18.75 -19.05
N LYS A 381 34.96 -17.49 -19.52
CA LYS A 381 35.98 -16.95 -20.44
C LYS A 381 36.82 -15.80 -19.88
N ASP A 382 36.57 -15.40 -18.63
CA ASP A 382 37.29 -14.28 -17.98
C ASP A 382 38.24 -14.73 -16.85
N ASP A 383 38.47 -16.05 -16.67
CA ASP A 383 39.39 -16.60 -15.66
C ASP A 383 40.61 -17.35 -16.23
N GLU A 384 40.89 -17.24 -17.53
CA GLU A 384 42.19 -17.66 -18.08
C GLU A 384 42.67 -16.67 -19.15
N LYS A 385 43.31 -15.58 -18.69
CA LYS A 385 44.44 -14.93 -19.37
C LYS A 385 45.19 -13.95 -18.48
#